data_AF-A0A519SSP2-F1
#
_entry.id   AF-A0A519SSP2-F1
#
_cell.length_a   1.000
_cell.length_b   1.000
_cell.length_c   1.000
_cell.angle_alpha   90.00
_cell.angle_beta   90.00
_cell.angle_gamma   90.00
#
_symmetry.space_group_name_H-M   'P 1'
#
loop_
_entity.id
_entity.type
_entity.pdbx_description
1 polymer ?
#
loop_
_entity_poly.entity_id
_entity_poly.type
_entity_poly.pdbx_seq_one_letter_code
_entity_poly.pdbx_strand_id
1 'polypeptide(L)'
;MHIHTNSPAIAIISRYAAPLERLARRMIVHKHRAPDIVKWAFESVEEAGQFHEGPQLRSLLIAKTKDMALGFNRAIEIHNSTKENGFALNNTHLSKTKPSTSR
;
A
#
# COMPACT_ATOMS: atom_id res chain seq x y z
N MET A 1 -39.68 -14.71 4.02
CA MET A 1 -38.23 -14.64 3.76
C MET A 1 -37.69 -13.38 4.42
N HIS A 2 -37.00 -13.49 5.54
CA HIS A 2 -36.33 -12.35 6.16
C HIS A 2 -35.02 -12.11 5.42
N ILE A 3 -34.94 -10.98 4.71
CA ILE A 3 -33.70 -10.50 4.11
C ILE A 3 -32.80 -10.15 5.29
N HIS A 4 -31.77 -10.96 5.54
CA HIS A 4 -30.78 -10.65 6.55
C HIS A 4 -30.14 -9.31 6.19
N THR A 5 -30.44 -8.33 7.04
CA THR A 5 -29.82 -7.02 7.20
C THR A 5 -28.40 -6.96 6.65
N ASN A 6 -28.15 -6.06 5.70
CA ASN A 6 -26.79 -5.66 5.34
C ASN A 6 -26.01 -5.37 6.63
N SER A 7 -24.93 -6.13 6.88
CA SER A 7 -24.06 -5.86 8.03
C SER A 7 -23.64 -4.38 8.00
N PRO A 8 -23.65 -3.66 9.14
CA PRO A 8 -23.21 -2.27 9.20
C PRO A 8 -21.84 -2.05 8.54
N ALA A 9 -20.94 -3.03 8.67
CA ALA A 9 -19.63 -3.03 8.02
C ALA A 9 -19.74 -3.05 6.48
N ILE A 10 -20.62 -3.89 5.92
CA ILE A 10 -20.86 -3.97 4.47
C ILE A 10 -21.37 -2.63 3.95
N ALA A 11 -22.30 -1.98 4.68
CA ALA A 11 -22.82 -0.68 4.29
C ALA A 11 -21.73 0.41 4.24
N ILE A 12 -20.82 0.43 5.22
CA ILE A 12 -19.65 1.31 5.25
C ILE A 12 -18.75 1.02 4.04
N ILE A 13 -18.36 -0.24 3.84
CA ILE A 13 -17.46 -0.64 2.74
C ILE A 13 -18.06 -0.22 1.39
N SER A 14 -19.32 -0.56 1.12
CA SER A 14 -19.98 -0.21 -0.13
C SER A 14 -20.04 1.31 -0.38
N ARG A 15 -20.18 2.12 0.67
CA ARG A 15 -20.22 3.58 0.55
C ARG A 15 -18.85 4.20 0.29
N TYR A 16 -17.81 3.71 0.95
CA TYR A 16 -16.52 4.39 0.98
C TYR A 16 -15.44 3.76 0.09
N ALA A 17 -15.55 2.49 -0.30
CA ALA A 17 -14.50 1.80 -1.06
C ALA A 17 -14.12 2.54 -2.35
N ALA A 18 -15.09 2.78 -3.26
CA ALA A 18 -14.79 3.42 -4.54
C ALA A 18 -14.21 4.85 -4.41
N PRO A 19 -14.75 5.76 -3.57
CA PRO A 19 -14.13 7.06 -3.31
C PRO A 19 -12.71 6.98 -2.77
N LEU A 20 -12.44 6.09 -1.80
CA LEU A 20 -11.12 5.94 -1.19
C LEU A 20 -10.12 5.31 -2.18
N GLU A 21 -10.56 4.38 -3.03
CA GLU A 21 -9.71 3.82 -4.07
C GLU A 21 -9.27 4.89 -5.06
N ARG A 22 -10.19 5.78 -5.49
CA ARG A 22 -9.84 6.91 -6.36
C ARG A 22 -8.80 7.82 -5.70
N LEU A 23 -8.90 8.04 -4.39
CA LEU A 23 -7.90 8.79 -3.64
C LEU A 23 -6.56 8.06 -3.65
N ALA A 24 -6.53 6.78 -3.26
CA ALA A 24 -5.31 5.96 -3.21
C ALA A 24 -4.61 5.90 -4.59
N ARG A 25 -5.36 5.71 -5.69
CA ARG A 25 -4.82 5.69 -7.07
C ARG A 25 -4.11 6.97 -7.47
N ARG A 26 -4.46 8.12 -6.88
CA ARG A 26 -3.78 9.40 -7.14
C ARG A 26 -2.49 9.56 -6.35
N MET A 27 -2.33 8.79 -5.27
CA MET A 27 -1.22 8.92 -4.34
C MET A 27 -0.13 7.88 -4.58
N ILE A 28 -0.48 6.66 -4.98
CA ILE A 28 0.48 5.56 -5.14
C ILE A 28 1.03 5.46 -6.57
N VAL A 29 2.29 5.03 -6.67
CA VAL A 29 2.94 4.78 -7.96
C VAL A 29 2.28 3.59 -8.68
N HIS A 30 2.09 2.46 -7.99
CA HIS A 30 1.46 1.27 -8.55
C HIS A 30 -0.06 1.30 -8.39
N LYS A 31 -0.73 2.05 -9.27
CA LYS A 31 -2.20 2.32 -9.21
C LYS A 31 -3.10 1.08 -9.11
N HIS A 32 -2.66 -0.08 -9.59
CA HIS A 32 -3.42 -1.33 -9.50
C HIS A 32 -3.55 -1.85 -8.05
N ARG A 33 -2.66 -1.42 -7.15
CA ARG A 33 -2.66 -1.79 -5.72
C ARG A 33 -3.61 -0.96 -4.86
N ALA A 34 -4.28 0.05 -5.44
CA ALA A 34 -5.16 0.92 -4.67
C ALA A 34 -6.30 0.20 -3.92
N PRO A 35 -6.92 -0.89 -4.44
CA PRO A 35 -7.88 -1.67 -3.67
C PRO A 35 -7.27 -2.27 -2.39
N ASP A 36 -6.04 -2.77 -2.45
CA ASP A 36 -5.35 -3.31 -1.28
C ASP A 36 -5.07 -2.23 -0.24
N ILE A 37 -4.67 -1.02 -0.67
CA ILE A 37 -4.47 0.12 0.23
C ILE A 37 -5.74 0.45 1.01
N VAL A 38 -6.88 0.46 0.32
CA VAL A 38 -8.18 0.75 0.96
C VAL A 38 -8.61 -0.38 1.88
N LYS A 39 -8.37 -1.64 1.48
CA LYS A 39 -8.61 -2.81 2.33
C LYS A 39 -7.83 -2.70 3.64
N TRP A 40 -6.52 -2.46 3.58
CA TRP A 40 -5.69 -2.30 4.79
C TRP A 40 -6.11 -1.10 5.65
N ALA A 41 -6.58 -0.03 5.03
CA ALA A 41 -7.13 1.11 5.76
C ALA A 41 -8.42 0.74 6.52
N PHE A 42 -9.32 -0.06 5.92
CA PHE A 42 -10.51 -0.57 6.60
C PHE A 42 -10.15 -1.52 7.74
N GLU A 43 -9.30 -2.51 7.47
CA GLU A 43 -8.83 -3.48 8.49
C GLU A 43 -8.19 -2.75 9.68
N SER A 44 -7.33 -1.74 9.43
CA SER A 44 -6.72 -0.95 10.50
C SER A 44 -7.74 -0.18 11.36
N VAL A 45 -8.85 0.29 10.80
CA VAL A 45 -9.89 1.00 11.55
C VAL A 45 -10.80 0.00 12.30
N GLU A 46 -11.03 -1.18 11.74
CA GLU A 46 -11.75 -2.27 12.37
C GLU A 46 -11.00 -2.84 13.57
N GLU A 47 -9.71 -3.12 13.42
CA GLU A 47 -8.82 -3.56 14.50
C GLU A 47 -8.75 -2.55 15.65
N ALA A 48 -8.86 -1.26 15.35
CA ALA A 48 -8.92 -0.20 16.35
C ALA A 48 -10.29 -0.05 17.04
N GLY A 49 -11.30 -0.85 16.65
CA GLY A 49 -12.66 -0.74 17.19
C GLY A 49 -13.42 0.52 16.73
N GLN A 50 -12.93 1.21 15.70
CA GLN A 50 -13.46 2.50 15.23
C GLN A 50 -14.30 2.35 13.95
N PHE A 51 -14.56 1.12 13.51
CA PHE A 51 -15.27 0.83 12.26
C PHE A 51 -16.79 0.80 12.43
N HIS A 52 -17.35 1.95 12.79
CA HIS A 52 -18.78 2.15 12.95
C HIS A 52 -19.19 3.51 12.39
N GLU A 53 -20.44 3.61 11.93
CA GLU A 53 -20.97 4.84 11.34
C GLU A 53 -20.97 5.99 12.34
N GLY A 54 -20.50 7.16 11.91
CA GLY A 54 -20.37 8.35 12.74
C GLY A 54 -19.73 9.52 12.00
N PRO A 55 -19.81 10.74 12.55
CA PRO A 55 -19.33 11.95 11.87
C PRO A 55 -17.83 11.93 11.58
N GLN A 56 -17.06 11.18 12.37
CA GLN A 56 -15.60 11.09 12.26
C GLN A 56 -15.12 9.95 11.35
N LEU A 57 -15.99 9.00 11.00
CA LEU A 57 -15.58 7.81 10.24
C LEU A 57 -14.97 8.20 8.89
N ARG A 58 -15.62 9.12 8.17
CA ARG A 58 -15.14 9.57 6.85
C ARG A 58 -13.75 10.18 6.92
N SER A 59 -13.50 11.09 7.88
CA SER A 59 -12.19 11.74 8.02
C SER A 59 -11.12 10.73 8.44
N LEU A 60 -11.45 9.82 9.35
CA LEU A 60 -10.57 8.75 9.79
C LEU A 60 -10.16 7.83 8.63
N LEU A 61 -11.13 7.36 7.83
CA LEU A 61 -10.88 6.52 6.66
C LEU A 61 -9.99 7.21 5.62
N ILE A 62 -10.22 8.50 5.38
CA ILE A 62 -9.38 9.31 4.47
C ILE A 62 -7.96 9.39 5.02
N ALA A 63 -7.78 9.68 6.31
CA ALA A 63 -6.47 9.77 6.94
C ALA A 63 -5.72 8.44 6.83
N LYS A 64 -6.36 7.34 7.23
CA LYS A 64 -5.76 5.99 7.15
C LYS A 64 -5.41 5.58 5.73
N THR A 65 -6.26 5.87 4.76
CA THR A 65 -5.96 5.61 3.34
C THR A 65 -4.71 6.37 2.87
N LYS A 66 -4.56 7.64 3.28
CA LYS A 66 -3.38 8.45 2.95
C LYS A 66 -2.11 7.89 3.60
N ASP A 67 -2.17 7.55 4.88
CA ASP A 67 -1.04 7.00 5.63
C ASP A 67 -0.55 5.69 4.99
N MET A 68 -1.47 4.79 4.66
CA MET A 68 -1.16 3.52 3.98
C MET A 68 -0.58 3.76 2.58
N ALA A 69 -1.12 4.71 1.81
CA ALA A 69 -0.59 5.04 0.48
C ALA A 69 0.84 5.59 0.53
N LEU A 70 1.12 6.48 1.48
CA LEU A 70 2.46 7.05 1.67
C LEU A 70 3.45 5.98 2.16
N GLY A 71 3.04 5.15 3.12
CA GLY A 71 3.85 4.03 3.61
C GLY A 71 4.19 3.03 2.50
N PHE A 72 3.23 2.74 1.63
CA PHE A 72 3.44 1.87 0.47
C PHE A 72 4.46 2.43 -0.52
N ASN A 73 4.35 3.71 -0.89
CA ASN A 73 5.36 4.36 -1.74
C ASN A 73 6.75 4.31 -1.10
N ARG A 74 6.83 4.59 0.20
CA ARG A 74 8.10 4.54 0.93
C ARG A 74 8.73 3.15 0.93
N ALA A 75 7.92 2.10 1.08
CA ALA A 75 8.39 0.72 1.02
C ALA A 75 8.97 0.38 -0.37
N ILE A 76 8.37 0.89 -1.45
CA ILE A 76 8.88 0.72 -2.81
C ILE A 76 10.23 1.41 -2.99
N GLU A 77 10.37 2.65 -2.51
CA GLU A 77 11.63 3.39 -2.56
C GLU A 77 12.77 2.64 -1.85
N ILE A 78 12.49 2.13 -0.65
CA ILE A 78 13.44 1.33 0.13
C ILE A 78 13.80 0.04 -0.62
N HIS A 79 12.81 -0.65 -1.20
CA HIS A 79 13.05 -1.85 -1.99
C HIS A 79 13.94 -1.58 -3.22
N ASN A 80 13.65 -0.53 -3.97
CA ASN A 80 14.39 -0.17 -5.18
C ASN A 80 15.84 0.25 -4.86
N SER A 81 16.03 1.10 -3.84
CA SER A 81 17.38 1.50 -3.40
C SER A 81 18.21 0.32 -2.89
N THR A 82 17.59 -0.62 -2.16
CA THR A 82 18.26 -1.85 -1.71
C THR A 82 18.68 -2.71 -2.89
N LYS A 83 17.82 -2.86 -3.90
CA LYS A 83 18.13 -3.61 -5.13
C LYS A 83 19.29 -2.98 -5.88
N GLU A 84 19.25 -1.67 -6.13
CA GLU A 84 20.32 -0.94 -6.83
C GLU A 84 21.68 -1.06 -6.12
N ASN A 85 21.70 -0.91 -4.80
CA ASN A 85 22.92 -1.08 -4.00
C ASN A 85 23.42 -2.53 -3.98
N GLY A 86 22.51 -3.52 -3.93
CA GLY A 86 22.86 -4.94 -4.04
C GLY A 86 23.45 -5.32 -5.40
N PHE A 87 22.96 -4.72 -6.50
CA PHE A 87 23.54 -4.89 -7.83
C PHE A 87 24.92 -4.22 -7.97
N ALA A 88 25.12 -3.04 -7.36
CA ALA A 88 26.41 -2.34 -7.40
C ALA A 88 27.55 -3.14 -6.73
N LEU A 89 27.26 -3.85 -5.64
CA LEU A 89 28.22 -4.74 -4.96
C LEU A 89 28.56 -5.99 -5.79
N ASN A 90 27.59 -6.56 -6.51
CA ASN A 90 27.84 -7.73 -7.35
C ASN A 90 28.68 -7.41 -8.60
N ASN A 91 28.57 -6.20 -9.16
CA ASN A 91 29.37 -5.79 -10.33
C ASN A 91 30.81 -5.39 -9.98
N THR A 92 31.10 -4.99 -8.74
CA THR A 92 32.48 -4.67 -8.30
C THR A 92 33.33 -5.93 -8.07
N HIS A 93 32.71 -7.11 -7.90
CA HIS A 93 33.43 -8.37 -7.74
C HIS A 93 33.79 -9.06 -9.07
N LEU A 94 33.21 -8.62 -10.20
CA LEU A 94 33.42 -9.22 -11.52
C LEU A 94 34.50 -8.53 -12.38
N SER A 95 35.10 -7.43 -11.91
CA SER A 95 36.15 -6.72 -12.65
C SER A 95 37.59 -7.14 -12.31
N LYS A 96 37.78 -8.16 -11.45
CA LYS A 96 39.11 -8.64 -11.01
C LYS A 96 39.52 -10.01 -11.56
N THR A 97 39.28 -10.32 -12.83
CA THR A 97 39.99 -11.43 -13.51
C THR A 97 40.16 -11.17 -15.00
N LYS A 98 41.17 -10.38 -15.36
CA LYS A 98 41.89 -10.59 -16.62
C LYS A 98 43.22 -11.26 -16.27
N PRO A 99 43.52 -12.48 -16.72
CA PRO A 99 44.90 -12.92 -16.76
C PRO A 99 45.60 -12.08 -17.83
N SER A 100 46.58 -11.31 -17.40
CA SER A 100 47.61 -10.76 -18.28
C SER A 100 48.43 -11.95 -18.78
N THR A 101 48.10 -12.46 -19.97
CA THR A 101 48.97 -13.39 -20.68
C THR A 101 50.01 -12.55 -21.43
N SER A 102 51.15 -12.32 -20.79
CA SER A 102 52.38 -11.92 -21.47
C SER A 102 53.27 -13.13 -21.65
N ARG A 103 53.29 -13.68 -22.87
CA ARG A 103 54.47 -14.06 -23.67
C ARG A 103 54.04 -14.88 -24.87
#